data_AF-H6BDE5-F1
#
_entry.id   AF-H6BDE5-F1
#
_cell.length_a   1.000
_cell.length_b   1.000
_cell.length_c   1.000
_cell.angle_alpha   90.00
_cell.angle_beta   90.00
_cell.angle_gamma   90.00
#
_symmetry.space_group_name_H-M   'P 1'
#
loop_
_entity.id
_entity.type
_entity.pdbx_description
1 polymer ?
#
loop_
_entity_poly.entity_id
_entity_poly.type
_entity_poly.pdbx_seq_one_letter_code
_entity_poly.pdbx_strand_id
1 'polypeptide(L)'
;IKSKEAPAKDVLKDLVEMCRGIQHPLRGLFLRSYLSQISRDKLPDIGSEYEGDADSINDAVEFVLQNFIEMNKLWVRMQHQGPVREKDKRGKERNELRDLVGKNLHVLSQIEGVDLEM
;
A
#
# COMPACT_ATOMS: atom_id res chain seq x y z
N ILE A 1 0.18 -13.33 11.53
CA ILE A 1 1.26 -12.36 11.86
C ILE A 1 1.51 -12.32 13.36
N LYS A 2 0.64 -11.68 14.19
CA LYS A 2 0.88 -11.58 15.64
C LYS A 2 1.00 -12.93 16.36
N SER A 3 0.29 -13.97 15.90
CA SER A 3 0.41 -15.33 16.42
C SER A 3 1.73 -16.05 16.07
N LYS A 4 2.52 -15.49 15.13
CA LYS A 4 3.76 -16.10 14.59
C LYS A 4 3.60 -17.49 13.96
N GLU A 5 2.38 -17.90 13.64
CA GLU A 5 2.09 -19.18 12.95
C GLU A 5 2.54 -19.19 11.48
N ALA A 6 2.74 -18.01 10.89
CA ALA A 6 3.28 -17.83 9.56
C ALA A 6 4.18 -16.58 9.51
N PRO A 7 5.24 -16.56 8.69
CA PRO A 7 6.10 -15.40 8.51
C PRO A 7 5.31 -14.15 8.13
N ALA A 8 5.66 -13.00 8.70
CA ALA A 8 4.98 -11.74 8.40
C ALA A 8 5.03 -11.41 6.91
N LYS A 9 6.19 -11.62 6.27
CA LYS A 9 6.38 -11.40 4.83
C LYS A 9 5.39 -12.16 3.96
N ASP A 10 5.14 -13.45 4.25
CA ASP A 10 4.28 -14.29 3.43
C ASP A 10 2.82 -13.84 3.54
N VAL A 11 2.37 -13.54 4.76
CA VAL A 11 1.01 -13.04 4.99
C VAL A 11 0.82 -11.67 4.37
N LEU A 12 1.79 -10.77 4.49
CA LEU A 12 1.71 -9.43 3.92
C LEU A 12 1.69 -9.46 2.39
N LYS A 13 2.52 -10.31 1.77
CA LYS A 13 2.54 -10.53 0.33
C LYS A 13 1.20 -11.06 -0.18
N ASP A 14 0.67 -12.10 0.46
CA ASP A 14 -0.63 -12.68 0.11
C ASP A 14 -1.77 -11.65 0.24
N LEU A 15 -1.81 -10.87 1.32
CA LEU A 15 -2.81 -9.83 1.51
C LEU A 15 -2.78 -8.75 0.41
N VAL A 16 -1.59 -8.30 -0.01
CA VAL A 16 -1.47 -7.30 -1.10
C VAL A 16 -1.89 -7.88 -2.45
N GLU A 17 -1.55 -9.13 -2.71
CA GLU A 17 -1.95 -9.85 -3.93
C GLU A 17 -3.46 -10.06 -3.97
N MET A 18 -4.06 -10.54 -2.89
CA MET A 18 -5.50 -10.76 -2.78
C MET A 18 -6.31 -9.45 -2.90
N CYS A 19 -5.75 -8.32 -2.45
CA CYS A 19 -6.36 -7.00 -2.68
C CYS A 19 -6.49 -6.63 -4.18
N ARG A 20 -5.82 -7.33 -5.11
CA ARG A 20 -6.05 -7.15 -6.56
C ARG A 20 -7.46 -7.57 -6.99
N GLY A 21 -8.18 -8.35 -6.19
CA GLY A 21 -9.58 -8.72 -6.48
C GLY A 21 -10.54 -7.53 -6.51
N ILE A 22 -10.21 -6.41 -5.86
CA ILE A 22 -11.07 -5.21 -5.80
C ILE A 22 -10.60 -4.16 -6.81
N GLN A 23 -11.18 -4.19 -8.01
CA GLN A 23 -10.86 -3.25 -9.09
C GLN A 23 -11.70 -1.96 -9.09
N HIS A 24 -12.70 -1.86 -8.21
CA HIS A 24 -13.49 -0.63 -8.07
C HIS A 24 -12.65 0.47 -7.42
N PRO A 25 -12.41 1.64 -8.05
CA PRO A 25 -11.43 2.63 -7.58
C PRO A 25 -11.59 3.06 -6.13
N LEU A 26 -12.78 3.53 -5.75
CA LEU A 26 -13.04 4.02 -4.39
C LEU A 26 -12.84 2.92 -3.32
N ARG A 27 -13.51 1.77 -3.50
CA ARG A 27 -13.42 0.63 -2.58
C ARG A 27 -11.99 0.09 -2.47
N GLY A 28 -11.29 -0.02 -3.59
CA GLY A 28 -9.91 -0.50 -3.63
C GLY A 28 -8.94 0.46 -2.95
N LEU A 29 -9.10 1.78 -3.13
CA LEU A 29 -8.30 2.79 -2.43
C LEU A 29 -8.48 2.72 -0.91
N PHE A 30 -9.72 2.60 -0.43
CA PHE A 30 -9.97 2.49 1.01
C PHE A 30 -9.50 1.15 1.59
N LEU A 31 -9.74 0.03 0.91
CA LEU A 31 -9.25 -1.29 1.35
C LEU A 31 -7.72 -1.29 1.47
N ARG A 32 -7.02 -0.78 0.46
CA ARG A 32 -5.56 -0.72 0.43
C ARG A 32 -5.00 0.28 1.42
N SER A 33 -5.68 1.42 1.62
CA SER A 33 -5.30 2.37 2.69
C SER A 33 -5.49 1.75 4.08
N TYR A 34 -6.52 0.93 4.27
CA TYR A 34 -6.73 0.22 5.53
C TYR A 34 -5.63 -0.84 5.74
N LEU A 35 -5.30 -1.61 4.70
CA LEU A 35 -4.20 -2.58 4.73
C LEU A 35 -2.90 -1.91 5.20
N SER A 36 -2.49 -0.79 4.60
CA SER A 36 -1.29 -0.05 5.02
C SER A 36 -1.32 0.42 6.47
N GLN A 37 -2.51 0.79 6.99
CA GLN A 37 -2.64 1.23 8.39
C GLN A 37 -2.48 0.06 9.35
N ILE A 38 -3.11 -1.09 9.06
CA ILE A 38 -3.06 -2.26 9.94
C ILE A 38 -1.75 -3.02 9.83
N SER A 39 -0.98 -2.86 8.75
CA SER A 39 0.29 -3.56 8.54
C SER A 39 1.51 -2.78 9.01
N ARG A 40 1.38 -1.48 9.36
CA ARG A 40 2.52 -0.61 9.66
C ARG A 40 3.42 -1.15 10.77
N ASP A 41 2.83 -1.55 11.90
CA ASP A 41 3.53 -2.14 13.05
C ASP A 41 3.97 -3.60 12.83
N LYS A 42 3.82 -4.11 11.60
CA LYS A 42 4.04 -5.51 11.23
C LYS A 42 5.02 -5.67 10.07
N LEU A 43 5.55 -4.55 9.55
CA LEU A 43 6.55 -4.56 8.52
C LEU A 43 7.88 -5.07 9.10
N PRO A 44 8.61 -5.92 8.37
CA PRO A 44 10.01 -6.18 8.70
C PRO A 44 10.81 -4.88 8.56
N ASP A 45 11.51 -4.49 9.62
CA ASP A 45 12.40 -3.33 9.66
C ASP A 45 13.49 -3.59 10.71
N ILE A 46 14.53 -2.77 10.73
CA ILE A 46 15.62 -2.85 11.71
C ILE A 46 15.03 -2.70 13.13
N GLY A 47 15.31 -3.66 14.01
CA GLY A 47 14.83 -3.65 15.40
C GLY A 47 13.33 -3.95 15.55
N SER A 48 12.63 -4.36 14.49
CA SER A 48 11.22 -4.74 14.56
C SER A 48 11.04 -6.19 15.05
N GLU A 49 9.90 -6.51 15.65
CA GLU A 49 9.59 -7.90 16.08
C GLU A 49 9.55 -8.89 14.90
N TYR A 50 9.48 -8.36 13.68
CA TYR A 50 9.40 -9.09 12.42
C TYR A 50 10.70 -8.97 11.61
N GLU A 51 11.76 -8.42 12.19
CA GLU A 51 13.11 -8.43 11.62
C GLU A 51 13.49 -9.87 11.24
N GLY A 52 13.83 -10.07 9.97
CA GLY A 52 14.20 -11.36 9.40
C GLY A 52 15.62 -11.34 8.88
N ASP A 53 15.90 -12.14 7.87
CA ASP A 53 17.20 -12.12 7.17
C ASP A 53 17.43 -10.78 6.46
N ALA A 54 18.62 -10.59 5.86
CA ALA A 54 19.00 -9.34 5.18
C ALA A 54 17.99 -8.86 4.11
N ASP A 55 17.23 -9.77 3.49
CA ASP A 55 16.21 -9.45 2.50
C ASP A 55 14.86 -8.97 3.10
N SER A 56 14.72 -8.98 4.42
CA SER A 56 13.43 -8.67 5.08
C SER A 56 13.01 -7.20 4.88
N ILE A 57 13.97 -6.28 4.81
CA ILE A 57 13.71 -4.86 4.48
C ILE A 57 13.23 -4.74 3.03
N ASN A 58 13.82 -5.50 2.10
CA ASN A 58 13.39 -5.54 0.70
C ASN A 58 11.94 -6.03 0.58
N ASP A 59 11.54 -7.03 1.37
CA ASP A 59 10.16 -7.51 1.42
C ASP A 59 9.19 -6.40 1.89
N ALA A 60 9.58 -5.60 2.88
CA ALA A 60 8.78 -4.47 3.36
C ALA A 60 8.65 -3.36 2.31
N VAL A 61 9.75 -3.01 1.65
CA VAL A 61 9.78 -2.02 0.56
C VAL A 61 8.91 -2.50 -0.61
N GLU A 62 9.05 -3.76 -1.02
CA GLU A 62 8.25 -4.36 -2.10
C GLU A 62 6.75 -4.32 -1.75
N PHE A 63 6.38 -4.69 -0.52
CA PHE A 63 4.99 -4.60 -0.04
C PHE A 63 4.42 -3.19 -0.21
N VAL A 64 5.14 -2.16 0.24
CA VAL A 64 4.65 -0.77 0.19
C VAL A 64 4.61 -0.27 -1.26
N LEU A 65 5.62 -0.56 -2.07
CA LEU A 65 5.67 -0.17 -3.48
C LEU A 65 4.57 -0.85 -4.31
N GLN A 66 4.34 -2.14 -4.11
CA GLN A 66 3.27 -2.87 -4.79
C GLN A 66 1.90 -2.28 -4.42
N ASN A 67 1.68 -1.96 -3.15
CA ASN A 67 0.45 -1.31 -2.73
C ASN A 67 0.30 0.11 -3.32
N PHE A 68 1.37 0.90 -3.34
CA PHE A 68 1.42 2.23 -3.96
C PHE A 68 1.06 2.17 -5.44
N ILE A 69 1.68 1.27 -6.20
CA ILE A 69 1.42 1.11 -7.64
C ILE A 69 -0.05 0.80 -7.90
N GLU A 70 -0.63 -0.15 -7.17
CA GLU A 70 -2.04 -0.52 -7.34
C GLU A 70 -2.99 0.60 -6.91
N MET A 71 -2.70 1.31 -5.82
CA MET A 71 -3.47 2.49 -5.41
C MET A 71 -3.38 3.61 -6.46
N ASN A 72 -2.20 3.87 -7.01
CA ASN A 72 -2.01 4.87 -8.06
C ASN A 72 -2.79 4.50 -9.34
N LYS A 73 -2.78 3.23 -9.74
CA LYS A 73 -3.60 2.74 -10.87
C LYS A 73 -5.09 2.99 -10.65
N LEU A 74 -5.60 2.67 -9.45
CA LEU A 74 -7.01 2.92 -9.09
C LEU A 74 -7.34 4.41 -9.10
N TRP A 75 -6.46 5.24 -8.55
CA TRP A 75 -6.59 6.69 -8.51
C TRP A 75 -6.62 7.32 -9.91
N VAL A 76 -5.73 6.89 -10.81
CA VAL A 76 -5.75 7.30 -12.23
C VAL A 76 -7.02 6.81 -12.93
N ARG A 77 -7.50 5.60 -12.62
CA ARG A 77 -8.74 5.04 -13.19
C ARG A 77 -9.97 5.89 -12.83
N MET A 78 -10.00 6.53 -11.66
CA MET A 78 -11.10 7.44 -11.27
C MET A 78 -11.31 8.56 -12.30
N GLN A 79 -10.27 9.00 -13.00
CA GLN A 79 -10.39 10.07 -13.99
C GLN A 79 -11.26 9.66 -15.19
N HIS A 80 -11.28 8.38 -15.53
CA HIS A 80 -11.86 7.85 -16.76
C HIS A 80 -13.20 7.12 -16.54
N GLN A 81 -13.63 6.91 -15.29
CA GLN A 81 -14.88 6.22 -15.00
C GLN A 81 -16.09 7.14 -15.15
N GLY A 82 -17.20 6.63 -15.69
CA GLY A 82 -18.50 7.32 -15.68
C GLY A 82 -18.67 8.45 -16.71
N PRO A 83 -19.85 9.10 -16.72
CA PRO A 83 -20.24 10.06 -17.76
C PRO A 83 -19.38 11.32 -17.82
N VAL A 84 -19.23 11.95 -18.99
CA VAL A 84 -18.41 13.16 -19.17
C VAL A 84 -18.91 14.34 -18.30
N ARG A 85 -20.23 14.48 -18.12
CA ARG A 85 -20.84 15.54 -17.29
C ARG A 85 -20.37 15.54 -15.83
N GLU A 86 -19.92 14.39 -15.33
CA GLU A 86 -19.46 14.21 -13.95
C GLU A 86 -17.94 14.37 -13.81
N LYS A 87 -17.23 14.73 -14.89
CA LYS A 87 -15.77 14.86 -14.91
C LYS A 87 -15.24 15.81 -13.83
N ASP A 88 -15.87 16.96 -13.64
CA ASP A 88 -15.42 17.95 -12.65
C ASP A 88 -15.65 17.45 -11.22
N LYS A 89 -16.78 16.80 -10.96
CA LYS A 89 -17.07 16.18 -9.66
C LYS A 89 -16.03 15.10 -9.33
N ARG A 90 -15.74 14.22 -10.29
CA ARG A 90 -14.68 13.20 -10.15
C ARG A 90 -13.30 13.81 -9.97
N GLY A 91 -13.01 14.94 -10.63
CA GLY A 91 -11.76 15.67 -10.44
C GLY A 91 -11.56 16.11 -8.99
N LYS A 92 -12.63 16.60 -8.34
CA LYS A 92 -12.63 16.97 -6.91
C LYS A 92 -12.43 15.75 -6.01
N GLU A 93 -13.25 14.71 -6.19
CA GLU A 93 -13.14 13.45 -5.42
C GLU A 93 -11.75 12.81 -5.56
N ARG A 94 -11.19 12.80 -6.79
CA ARG A 94 -9.83 12.31 -7.05
C ARG A 94 -8.78 13.13 -6.30
N ASN A 95 -8.93 14.46 -6.28
CA ASN A 95 -7.98 15.33 -5.57
C ASN A 95 -8.03 15.12 -4.05
N GLU A 96 -9.20 14.87 -3.47
CA GLU A 96 -9.35 14.53 -2.04
C GLU A 96 -8.68 13.19 -1.70
N LEU A 97 -8.77 12.19 -2.59
CA LEU A 97 -8.22 10.85 -2.33
C LEU A 97 -6.72 10.70 -2.63
N ARG A 98 -6.06 11.73 -3.17
CA ARG A 98 -4.61 11.67 -3.49
C ARG A 98 -3.77 11.38 -2.25
N ASP A 99 -4.22 11.85 -1.09
CA ASP A 99 -3.51 11.68 0.18
C ASP A 99 -3.51 10.21 0.63
N LEU A 100 -4.51 9.41 0.23
CA LEU A 100 -4.50 7.97 0.48
C LEU A 100 -3.36 7.27 -0.26
N VAL A 101 -3.10 7.69 -1.51
CA VAL A 101 -1.98 7.15 -2.31
C VAL A 101 -0.65 7.62 -1.72
N GLY A 102 -0.55 8.92 -1.42
CA GLY A 102 0.66 9.55 -0.88
C GLY A 102 1.12 8.99 0.48
N LYS A 103 0.21 8.51 1.31
CA LYS A 103 0.55 7.84 2.59
C LYS A 103 1.50 6.65 2.43
N ASN A 104 1.51 5.96 1.27
CA ASN A 104 2.48 4.87 1.04
C ASN A 104 3.92 5.40 0.99
N LEU A 105 4.14 6.57 0.37
CA LEU A 105 5.46 7.20 0.32
C LEU A 105 5.92 7.66 1.70
N HIS A 106 4.98 8.14 2.53
CA HIS A 106 5.29 8.44 3.92
C HIS A 106 5.70 7.19 4.70
N VAL A 107 5.03 6.04 4.49
CA VAL A 107 5.44 4.77 5.12
C VAL A 107 6.83 4.35 4.66
N LEU A 108 7.16 4.46 3.36
CA LEU A 108 8.52 4.17 2.86
C LEU A 108 9.58 5.03 3.56
N SER A 109 9.31 6.32 3.76
CA SER A 109 10.24 7.23 4.45
C SER A 109 10.43 6.92 5.95
N GLN A 110 9.61 6.04 6.51
CA GLN A 110 9.67 5.64 7.92
C GLN A 110 10.40 4.30 8.12
N ILE A 111 10.77 3.60 7.04
CA ILE A 111 11.54 2.35 7.15
C ILE A 111 12.99 2.73 7.38
N GLU A 112 13.53 2.40 8.56
CA GLU A 112 14.89 2.80 8.95
C GLU A 112 15.94 2.09 8.10
N GLY A 113 15.66 0.88 7.65
CA GLY A 113 16.55 0.08 6.81
C GLY A 113 16.74 0.56 5.37
N VAL A 114 16.05 1.63 4.93
CA VAL A 114 16.20 2.17 3.57
C VAL A 114 17.42 3.09 3.52
N ASP A 115 18.47 2.65 2.83
CA ASP A 115 19.70 3.44 2.60
C ASP A 115 19.91 3.84 1.13
N LEU A 116 21.01 4.53 0.86
CA LEU A 116 21.38 5.04 -0.47
C LEU A 116 21.98 3.96 -1.39
N GLU A 117 22.39 2.82 -0.86
CA GLU A 117 23.08 1.75 -1.60
C GLU A 117 22.15 0.60 -2.02
N MET A 118 20.91 0.60 -1.51
CA MET A 118 19.80 -0.23 -1.99
C MET A 118 19.46 -0.03 -3.48
#